data_AF-A0A9D6S020-F1
#
_entry.id   AF-A0A9D6S020-F1
#
_cell.length_a   1.000
_cell.length_b   1.000
_cell.length_c   1.000
_cell.angle_alpha   90.00
_cell.angle_beta   90.00
_cell.angle_gamma   90.00
#
_symmetry.space_group_name_H-M   'P 1'
#
loop_
_entity.id
_entity.type
_entity.pdbx_description
1 polymer ?
#
loop_
_entity_poly.entity_id
_entity_poly.type
_entity_poly.pdbx_seq_one_letter_code
_entity_poly.pdbx_strand_id
1 'polypeptide(L)'
;MSLLETQNPYKVLGIERGATEAEIKRAYFTLVREHPPERDPEGFKRIRAAYEKLRSERERAETDLFLIDDRQIDVDPWVLKMSERPAKPEGMETILADLIALEAGRLLERLRHQGEES
;
A
#
# COMPACT_ATOMS: atom_id res chain seq x y z
N MET A 1 5.91 26.86 5.00
CA MET A 1 6.64 25.61 5.28
C MET A 1 5.64 24.63 5.87
N SER A 2 5.43 23.48 5.22
CA SER A 2 4.48 22.47 5.68
C SER A 2 5.04 21.72 6.88
N LEU A 3 4.21 21.47 7.90
CA LEU A 3 4.59 20.75 9.12
C LEU A 3 5.00 19.29 8.86
N LEU A 4 4.62 18.73 7.70
CA LEU A 4 4.99 17.38 7.24
C LEU A 4 6.42 17.33 6.69
N GLU A 5 6.92 18.45 6.14
CA GLU A 5 8.24 18.53 5.51
C GLU A 5 9.37 18.47 6.54
N THR A 6 9.12 18.99 7.74
CA THR A 6 10.02 18.94 8.90
C THR A 6 10.13 17.54 9.50
N GLN A 7 9.25 16.60 9.13
CA GLN A 7 9.21 15.25 9.68
C GLN A 7 9.93 14.21 8.83
N ASN A 8 10.28 14.54 7.57
CA ASN A 8 10.97 13.62 6.68
C ASN A 8 12.48 13.59 7.01
N PRO A 9 13.01 12.47 7.55
CA PRO A 9 14.40 12.40 8.00
C PRO A 9 15.41 12.57 6.86
N TYR A 10 15.07 12.12 5.65
CA TYR A 10 15.91 12.25 4.46
C TYR A 10 16.05 13.72 4.04
N LYS A 11 14.96 14.50 4.12
CA LYS A 11 14.99 15.94 3.83
C LYS A 11 15.76 16.72 4.89
N VAL A 12 15.59 16.36 6.17
CA VAL A 12 16.34 16.98 7.27
C VAL A 12 17.85 16.73 7.13
N LEU A 13 18.26 15.54 6.70
CA LEU A 13 19.67 15.23 6.44
C LEU A 13 20.18 15.66 5.06
N GLY A 14 19.31 16.16 4.18
CA GLY A 14 19.68 16.60 2.83
C GLY A 14 20.15 15.46 1.90
N ILE A 15 19.58 14.26 2.06
CA ILE A 15 19.95 13.06 1.31
C ILE A 15 18.73 12.43 0.62
N GLU A 16 18.99 11.60 -0.39
CA GLU A 16 17.94 10.87 -1.10
C GLU A 16 17.49 9.61 -0.36
N ARG A 17 16.25 9.17 -0.63
CA ARG A 17 15.78 7.86 -0.19
C ARG A 17 16.59 6.79 -0.92
N GLY A 18 17.21 5.88 -0.18
CA GLY A 18 18.15 4.89 -0.71
C GLY A 18 19.64 5.22 -0.46
N ALA A 19 19.94 6.34 0.20
CA ALA A 19 21.30 6.63 0.65
C ALA A 19 21.88 5.47 1.49
N THR A 20 23.15 5.16 1.26
CA THR A 20 23.89 4.14 2.03
C THR A 20 24.09 4.59 3.47
N GLU A 21 24.38 3.65 4.38
CA GLU A 21 24.68 3.97 5.78
C GLU A 21 25.87 4.94 5.92
N ALA A 22 26.87 4.81 5.05
CA ALA A 22 28.01 5.71 5.00
C ALA A 22 27.61 7.14 4.63
N GLU A 23 26.68 7.31 3.69
CA GLU A 23 26.18 8.63 3.28
C GLU A 23 25.34 9.28 4.37
N ILE A 24 24.50 8.51 5.05
CA ILE A 24 23.70 8.98 6.20
C ILE A 24 24.61 9.44 7.33
N LYS A 25 25.63 8.66 7.69
CA LYS A 25 26.63 9.04 8.70
C LYS A 25 27.40 10.30 8.30
N ARG A 26 27.84 10.38 7.04
CA ARG A 26 28.57 11.54 6.51
C ARG A 26 27.72 12.82 6.60
N ALA A 27 26.45 12.74 6.18
CA ALA A 27 25.52 13.86 6.25
C ALA A 27 25.31 14.31 7.71
N TYR A 28 25.05 13.37 8.62
CA TYR A 28 24.90 13.66 10.04
C TYR A 28 26.11 14.38 10.64
N PHE A 29 27.33 13.87 10.46
CA PHE A 29 28.53 14.51 11.01
C PHE A 29 28.82 15.88 10.40
N THR A 30 28.44 16.11 9.14
CA THR A 30 28.58 17.42 8.50
C THR A 30 27.63 18.41 9.16
N LEU A 31 26.34 18.05 9.27
CA LEU A 31 25.32 18.89 9.88
C LEU A 31 25.55 19.15 11.37
N VAL A 32 26.10 18.20 12.13
CA VAL A 32 26.46 18.42 13.55
C VAL A 32 27.58 19.45 13.71
N ARG A 33 28.53 19.52 12.76
CA ARG A 33 29.57 20.56 12.78
C ARG A 33 29.01 21.94 12.45
N GLU A 34 28.03 21.99 11.56
CA GLU A 34 27.34 23.23 11.17
C GLU A 34 26.38 23.73 12.27
N HIS A 35 25.71 22.79 12.95
CA HIS A 35 24.73 23.01 14.01
C HIS A 35 25.18 22.38 15.34
N PRO A 36 26.24 22.92 15.99
CA PRO A 36 26.70 22.40 17.27
C PRO A 36 25.68 22.69 18.38
N PRO A 37 25.53 21.79 19.37
CA PRO A 37 24.47 21.89 20.38
C PRO A 37 24.56 23.14 21.26
N GLU A 38 25.76 23.68 21.51
CA GLU A 38 25.93 24.94 22.24
C GLU A 38 25.39 26.17 21.49
N ARG A 39 25.45 26.17 20.15
CA ARG A 39 25.09 27.34 19.32
C ARG A 39 23.70 27.21 18.71
N ASP A 40 23.32 26.00 18.32
CA ASP A 40 22.01 25.68 17.74
C ASP A 40 21.45 24.37 18.33
N PRO A 41 20.96 24.41 19.58
CA PRO A 41 20.39 23.24 20.24
C PRO A 41 19.19 22.65 19.47
N GLU A 42 18.37 23.51 18.88
CA GLU A 42 17.15 23.09 18.18
C GLU A 42 17.46 22.46 16.82
N GLY A 43 18.42 23.02 16.06
CA GLY A 43 18.95 22.40 14.85
C GLY A 43 19.56 21.03 15.15
N PHE A 44 20.41 20.96 16.18
CA PHE A 44 21.02 19.71 16.61
C PHE A 44 19.98 18.64 16.97
N LYS A 45 18.94 18.99 17.74
CA LYS A 45 17.84 18.07 18.08
C LYS A 45 17.15 17.53 16.83
N ARG A 46 16.83 18.39 15.85
CA ARG A 46 16.20 17.96 14.59
C ARG A 46 17.09 16.99 13.80
N ILE A 47 18.37 17.34 13.65
CA ILE A 47 19.36 16.52 12.92
C ILE A 47 19.53 15.16 13.59
N ARG A 48 19.64 15.13 14.92
CA ARG A 48 19.77 13.91 15.70
C ARG A 48 18.54 13.02 15.57
N ALA A 49 17.34 13.58 15.71
CA ALA A 49 16.09 12.84 15.57
C ALA A 49 15.95 12.23 14.16
N ALA A 50 16.38 12.96 13.11
CA ALA A 50 16.40 12.43 11.75
C ALA A 50 17.40 11.26 11.58
N TYR A 51 18.60 11.39 12.15
CA TYR A 51 19.59 10.32 12.11
C TYR A 51 19.13 9.07 12.85
N GLU A 52 18.52 9.21 14.03
CA GLU A 52 18.01 8.07 14.82
C GLU A 52 16.96 7.26 14.04
N LYS A 53 16.17 7.90 13.18
CA LYS A 53 15.21 7.22 12.30
C LYS A 53 15.84 6.47 11.12
N LEU A 54 17.10 6.73 10.77
CA LEU A 54 17.74 6.19 9.56
C LEU A 54 18.99 5.35 9.83
N ARG A 55 19.49 5.33 11.08
CA ARG A 55 20.80 4.77 11.44
C ARG A 55 20.88 3.24 11.32
N SER A 56 19.77 2.52 11.47
CA SER A 56 19.70 1.08 11.25
C SER A 56 18.73 0.73 10.13
N GLU A 57 18.91 -0.45 9.54
CA GLU A 57 18.00 -0.97 8.50
C GLU A 57 16.56 -1.07 9.01
N ARG A 58 16.37 -1.45 10.28
CA ARG A 58 15.05 -1.56 10.89
C ARG A 58 14.37 -0.20 11.03
N GLU A 59 15.04 0.78 11.65
CA GLU A 59 14.49 2.13 11.84
C GLU A 59 14.19 2.78 10.47
N ARG A 60 15.05 2.52 9.48
CA ARG A 60 14.86 2.98 8.11
C ARG A 60 13.64 2.33 7.47
N ALA A 61 13.45 1.03 7.59
CA ALA A 61 12.30 0.33 7.04
C ALA A 61 10.98 0.82 7.67
N GLU A 62 10.96 1.06 8.98
CA GLU A 62 9.80 1.64 9.69
C GLU A 62 9.52 3.07 9.19
N THR A 63 10.56 3.88 9.00
CA THR A 63 10.47 5.22 8.42
C THR A 63 9.96 5.20 6.99
N ASP A 64 10.48 4.31 6.16
CA ASP A 64 10.09 4.16 4.75
C ASP A 64 8.62 3.74 4.64
N LEU A 65 8.15 2.84 5.50
CA LEU A 65 6.73 2.46 5.56
C LEU A 65 5.83 3.65 5.91
N PHE A 66 6.18 4.41 6.94
CA PHE A 66 5.43 5.61 7.32
C PHE A 66 5.39 6.66 6.20
N LEU A 67 6.50 6.80 5.48
CA LEU A 67 6.62 7.74 4.38
C LEU A 67 6.04 7.24 3.05
N ILE A 68 5.56 5.99 2.97
CA ILE A 68 4.79 5.45 1.84
C ILE A 68 3.30 5.81 1.97
N ASP A 69 2.81 5.92 3.20
CA ASP A 69 1.41 6.26 3.54
C ASP A 69 1.07 7.73 3.25
N ASP A 70 2.08 8.62 3.22
CA ASP A 70 1.95 10.03 2.82
C ASP A 70 1.89 10.23 1.29
N ARG A 71 1.94 9.14 0.51
CA ARG A 71 1.45 9.23 -0.86
C ARG A 71 -0.06 9.33 -0.75
N GLN A 72 -0.62 10.50 -1.02
CA GLN A 72 -1.87 10.56 -1.79
C GLN A 72 -1.63 9.71 -3.03
N ILE A 73 -1.89 8.41 -2.92
CA ILE A 73 -2.12 7.61 -4.10
C ILE A 73 -3.39 8.24 -4.64
N ASP A 74 -3.27 9.01 -5.72
CA ASP A 74 -4.39 9.28 -6.61
C ASP A 74 -4.76 7.93 -7.24
N VAL A 75 -5.30 7.03 -6.41
CA VAL A 75 -6.07 5.90 -6.88
C VAL A 75 -7.29 6.54 -7.47
N ASP A 76 -7.32 6.62 -8.80
CA ASP A 76 -8.53 6.98 -9.50
C ASP A 76 -9.68 6.14 -8.88
N PRO A 77 -10.76 6.77 -8.38
CA PRO A 77 -11.84 6.05 -7.71
C PRO A 77 -12.41 4.89 -8.53
N TRP A 78 -12.23 4.93 -9.85
CA TRP A 78 -12.60 3.85 -10.76
C TRP A 78 -11.73 2.59 -10.60
N VAL A 79 -10.45 2.71 -10.26
CA VAL A 79 -9.52 1.58 -10.06
C VAL A 79 -9.93 0.73 -8.86
N LEU A 80 -10.33 1.37 -7.75
CA LEU A 80 -10.83 0.66 -6.56
C LEU A 80 -12.19 -0.01 -6.82
N LYS A 81 -13.07 0.64 -7.57
CA LYS A 81 -14.36 0.06 -7.99
C LYS A 81 -14.22 -1.11 -8.96
N MET A 82 -13.11 -1.21 -9.67
CA MET A 82 -12.95 -2.22 -10.72
C MET A 82 -12.56 -3.61 -10.18
N SER A 83 -11.91 -3.68 -9.01
CA SER A 83 -11.65 -4.94 -8.30
C SER A 83 -12.89 -5.52 -7.60
N GLU A 84 -13.95 -4.72 -7.44
CA GLU A 84 -15.25 -5.15 -6.89
C GLU A 84 -16.26 -5.55 -7.96
N ARG A 85 -15.89 -5.50 -9.25
CA ARG A 85 -16.75 -6.06 -10.29
C ARG A 85 -16.81 -7.57 -10.07
N PRO A 86 -17.97 -8.18 -9.73
CA PRO A 86 -18.08 -9.61 -9.83
C PRO A 86 -17.72 -9.98 -11.27
N ALA A 87 -16.93 -11.05 -11.46
CA ALA A 87 -16.76 -11.66 -12.76
C ALA A 87 -18.14 -11.76 -13.41
N LYS A 88 -18.29 -11.14 -14.59
CA LYS A 88 -19.55 -10.93 -15.30
C LYS A 88 -20.43 -12.19 -15.22
N PRO A 89 -21.60 -12.20 -14.54
CA PRO A 89 -22.61 -13.17 -14.89
C PRO A 89 -23.11 -12.77 -16.28
N GLU A 90 -22.99 -13.68 -17.24
CA GLU A 90 -23.34 -13.48 -18.65
C GLU A 90 -24.87 -13.30 -18.80
N GLY A 91 -25.47 -12.22 -18.29
CA GLY A 91 -26.89 -11.88 -18.50
C GLY A 91 -27.94 -12.80 -17.83
N MET A 92 -29.12 -12.24 -17.60
CA MET A 92 -30.28 -12.95 -17.03
C MET A 92 -30.76 -14.07 -17.97
N GLU A 93 -30.52 -13.95 -19.27
CA GLU A 93 -30.83 -14.97 -20.27
C GLU A 93 -30.04 -16.28 -20.05
N THR A 94 -28.75 -16.20 -19.69
CA THR A 94 -27.93 -17.40 -19.43
C THR A 94 -28.36 -18.08 -18.13
N ILE A 95 -28.62 -17.28 -17.08
CA ILE A 95 -29.11 -17.80 -15.80
C ILE A 95 -30.47 -18.49 -15.98
N LEU A 96 -31.38 -17.90 -16.77
CA LEU A 96 -32.68 -18.49 -17.07
C LEU A 96 -32.56 -19.73 -17.96
N ALA A 97 -31.64 -19.73 -18.94
CA ALA A 97 -31.38 -20.89 -19.79
C ALA A 97 -30.85 -22.08 -18.97
N ASP A 98 -29.91 -21.83 -18.05
CA ASP A 98 -29.36 -22.86 -17.16
C ASP A 98 -30.45 -23.42 -16.22
N LEU A 99 -31.32 -22.54 -15.69
CA LEU A 99 -32.42 -22.96 -14.81
C LEU A 99 -33.44 -23.83 -15.53
N ILE A 100 -33.83 -23.44 -16.76
CA ILE A 100 -34.76 -24.20 -17.60
C ILE A 100 -34.16 -25.55 -17.99
N ALA A 101 -32.88 -25.60 -18.37
CA ALA A 101 -32.19 -26.84 -18.71
C ALA A 101 -32.15 -27.82 -17.53
N LEU A 102 -31.91 -27.31 -16.32
CA LEU A 102 -31.92 -28.09 -15.08
C LEU A 102 -33.30 -28.63 -14.70
N GLU A 103 -34.37 -27.87 -14.92
CA GLU A 103 -35.74 -28.33 -14.65
C GLU A 103 -36.21 -29.35 -15.70
N ALA A 104 -35.87 -29.15 -16.98
CA ALA A 104 -36.18 -30.10 -18.05
C ALA A 104 -35.50 -31.46 -17.85
N GLY A 105 -34.23 -31.47 -17.42
CA GLY A 105 -33.51 -32.72 -17.11
C GLY A 105 -34.19 -33.53 -16.01
N ARG A 106 -34.60 -32.87 -14.91
CA ARG A 106 -35.32 -33.52 -13.81
C ARG A 106 -36.72 -34.01 -14.19
N LEU A 107 -37.35 -33.38 -15.17
CA LEU A 107 -38.64 -33.84 -15.70
C LEU A 107 -38.46 -35.10 -16.56
N LEU A 108 -37.45 -35.12 -17.42
CA LEU A 108 -37.13 -36.29 -18.26
C LEU A 108 -36.69 -37.51 -17.43
N GLU A 109 -35.93 -37.31 -16.35
CA GLU A 109 -35.57 -38.39 -15.43
C GLU A 109 -36.79 -39.02 -14.76
N ARG A 110 -37.77 -38.20 -14.32
CA ARG A 110 -39.03 -38.68 -13.74
C ARG A 110 -39.85 -39.49 -14.73
N LEU A 111 -39.91 -39.03 -15.98
CA LEU A 111 -40.64 -39.75 -17.04
C LEU A 111 -39.94 -41.06 -17.44
N ARG A 112 -38.61 -41.09 -17.44
CA ARG A 112 -37.84 -42.32 -17.72
C ARG A 112 -38.09 -43.40 -16.67
N HIS A 113 -38.14 -43.02 -15.38
CA HIS A 113 -38.44 -43.96 -14.30
C HIS A 113 -39.89 -44.45 -14.29
N GLN A 114 -40.86 -43.67 -14.80
CA GLN A 114 -42.26 -44.11 -14.93
C GLN A 114 -42.49 -45.10 -16.10
N GLY A 115 -41.57 -45.17 -17.07
CA GLY A 115 -41.65 -46.13 -18.17
C GLY A 115 -41.02 -47.51 -17.88
N GLU A 116 -40.21 -47.62 -16.81
CA GLU A 116 -39.55 -48.87 -16.40
C GLU A 116 -40.37 -49.68 -15.38
N GLU A 117 -41.48 -49.11 -14.87
CA GLU A 117 -42.34 -49.70 -13.83
C GLU A 117 -43.71 -50.20 -14.37
N SER A 118 -43.84 -50.37 -15.71
CA SER A 118 -45.07 -50.83 -16.35
C SER A 118 -44.88 -52.06 -17.26
#